data_AF-A0A3B8VGW0-F1
#
_entry.id   AF-A0A3B8VGW0-F1
#
_cell.length_a   1.000
_cell.length_b   1.000
_cell.length_c   1.000
_cell.angle_alpha   90.00
_cell.angle_beta   90.00
_cell.angle_gamma   90.00
#
_symmetry.space_group_name_H-M   'P 1'
#
loop_
_entity.id
_entity.type
_entity.pdbx_description
1 polymer ?
#
loop_
_entity_poly.entity_id
_entity_poly.type
_entity_poly.pdbx_seq_one_letter_code
_entity_poly.pdbx_strand_id
1 'polypeptide(L)' 'LGSAAVQTLIDGHNNAMVGVVNNEIKVTPMKNTWSKKKSINYELLELAKILS' A
#
# COMPACT_ATOMS: atom_id res chain seq x y z
N LEU A 1 -5.18 6.25 8.57
CA LEU A 1 -5.78 5.15 7.78
C LEU A 1 -7.19 4.78 8.24
N GLY A 2 -7.44 4.58 9.54
CA GLY A 2 -8.79 4.24 10.05
C GLY A 2 -9.90 5.20 9.60
N SER A 3 -9.71 6.52 9.74
CA SER A 3 -10.67 7.53 9.24
C SER A 3 -10.96 7.39 7.74
N ALA A 4 -9.93 7.20 6.91
CA ALA A 4 -10.12 6.99 5.47
C ALA A 4 -10.84 5.66 5.15
N ALA A 5 -10.63 4.62 5.96
CA ALA A 5 -11.39 3.37 5.83
C ALA A 5 -12.88 3.57 6.15
N VAL A 6 -13.20 4.34 7.19
CA VAL A 6 -14.58 4.71 7.51
C VAL A 6 -15.20 5.54 6.38
N GLN A 7 -14.48 6.53 5.85
CA GLN A 7 -14.96 7.32 4.70
C GLN A 7 -15.22 6.43 3.48
N THR A 8 -14.32 5.49 3.19
CA THR A 8 -14.45 4.54 2.07
C THR A 8 -15.73 3.70 2.19
N LEU A 9 -16.07 3.27 3.42
CA LEU A 9 -17.32 2.55 3.69
C LEU A 9 -18.56 3.45 3.52
N ILE A 10 -18.50 4.70 3.98
CA ILE A 10 -19.57 5.70 3.81
C ILE A 10 -19.82 5.96 2.32
N ASP A 11 -18.76 6.03 1.52
CA ASP A 11 -18.81 6.21 0.07
C ASP A 11 -19.32 4.96 -0.68
N GLY A 12 -19.74 3.91 0.04
CA GLY A 12 -20.34 2.69 -0.51
C GLY A 12 -19.34 1.67 -1.04
N HIS A 13 -18.04 1.90 -0.88
CA HIS A 13 -17.03 0.93 -1.32
C HIS A 13 -16.94 -0.23 -0.33
N ASN A 14 -16.82 -1.43 -0.87
CA ASN A 14 -16.57 -2.64 -0.10
C ASN A 14 -15.40 -3.43 -0.71
N ASN A 15 -14.89 -4.41 0.04
CA ASN A 15 -13.82 -5.30 -0.43
C ASN A 15 -12.59 -4.56 -1.01
N ALA A 16 -12.16 -3.50 -0.32
CA ALA A 16 -11.02 -2.67 -0.69
C ALA A 16 -10.10 -2.46 0.52
N MET A 17 -8.81 -2.26 0.25
CA MET A 17 -7.80 -1.92 1.25
C MET A 17 -7.45 -0.44 1.13
N VAL A 18 -7.35 0.22 2.28
CA VAL A 18 -6.85 1.59 2.39
C VAL A 18 -5.40 1.54 2.84
N GLY A 19 -4.51 2.20 2.12
CA GLY A 19 -3.08 2.26 2.44
C GLY A 19 -2.45 3.57 1.97
N VAL A 20 -1.16 3.73 2.24
CA VAL A 20 -0.36 4.86 1.74
C VAL A 20 0.54 4.36 0.61
N VAL A 21 0.49 5.03 -0.54
CA VAL A 21 1.39 4.78 -1.68
C VAL A 21 1.86 6.13 -2.20
N ASN A 22 3.17 6.31 -2.33
CA ASN A 22 3.79 7.59 -2.72
C ASN A 22 3.29 8.77 -1.88
N ASN A 23 3.25 8.59 -0.55
CA ASN A 23 2.79 9.58 0.43
C ASN A 23 1.32 10.01 0.30
N GLU A 24 0.50 9.28 -0.46
CA GLU A 24 -0.92 9.56 -0.63
C GLU A 24 -1.79 8.40 -0.13
N ILE A 25 -2.98 8.72 0.40
CA ILE A 25 -3.98 7.70 0.76
C ILE A 25 -4.56 7.14 -0.54
N LYS A 26 -4.48 5.82 -0.72
CA LYS A 26 -5.08 5.11 -1.85
C LYS A 26 -6.00 4.00 -1.38
N VAL A 27 -7.12 3.87 -2.09
CA VAL A 27 -8.05 2.75 -1.98
C VAL A 27 -7.76 1.78 -3.12
N THR A 28 -7.46 0.52 -2.80
CA THR A 28 -7.11 -0.52 -3.78
C THR A 28 -8.05 -1.71 -3.62
N PRO A 29 -8.61 -2.29 -4.71
CA PRO A 29 -9.43 -3.49 -4.62
C PRO A 29 -8.69 -4.63 -3.89
N MET A 30 -9.36 -5.30 -2.96
CA MET A 30 -8.71 -6.28 -2.06
C MET A 30 -7.98 -7.38 -2.82
N LYS A 31 -8.52 -7.85 -3.95
CA LYS A 31 -7.84 -8.85 -4.79
C LYS A 31 -6.43 -8.40 -5.23
N ASN A 32 -6.24 -7.12 -5.52
CA ASN A 32 -4.97 -6.59 -6.03
C ASN A 32 -3.90 -6.44 -4.94
N THR A 33 -4.27 -6.49 -3.66
CA THR A 33 -3.35 -6.23 -2.54
C THR A 33 -2.44 -7.42 -2.24
N TRP A 34 -2.94 -8.63 -2.50
CA TRP A 34 -2.24 -9.90 -2.27
C TRP A 34 -1.88 -10.65 -3.55
N SER A 35 -2.58 -10.43 -4.66
CA SER A 35 -2.27 -11.10 -5.94
C SER A 35 -1.03 -10.54 -6.64
N LYS A 36 -0.63 -9.30 -6.33
CA LYS A 36 0.56 -8.67 -6.91
C LYS A 36 1.76 -8.88 -6.01
N LYS A 37 2.88 -9.32 -6.58
CA LYS A 37 4.16 -9.44 -5.87
C LYS A 37 4.64 -8.04 -5.48
N LYS A 38 4.99 -7.86 -4.21
CA LYS A 38 5.59 -6.61 -3.71
C LYS A 38 7.10 -6.66 -3.95
N SER A 39 7.63 -5.72 -4.72
CA SER A 39 9.08 -5.52 -4.82
C SER A 39 9.58 -4.68 -3.66
N ILE A 40 10.85 -4.86 -3.31
CA ILE A 40 11.57 -3.96 -2.41
C ILE A 40 12.37 -2.95 -3.24
N ASN A 41 12.87 -1.89 -2.60
CA ASN A 41 13.84 -1.02 -3.23
C ASN A 41 15.22 -1.73 -3.24
N TYR A 42 15.63 -2.20 -4.41
CA TYR A 42 16.91 -2.91 -4.58
C TYR A 42 18.12 -1.99 -4.49
N GLU A 43 17.98 -0.69 -4.75
CA GLU A 43 19.06 0.28 -4.57
C GLU A 43 19.40 0.44 -3.08
N LEU A 44 18.37 0.48 -2.21
CA LEU A 44 18.58 0.49 -0.76
C LEU A 44 19.23 -0.79 -0.26
N LEU A 45 18.86 -1.94 -0.83
CA LEU A 45 19.49 -3.21 -0.49
C LEU A 45 20.97 -3.22 -0.88
N GLU A 46 21.32 -2.68 -2.05
CA GLU A 46 22.72 -2.63 -2.50
C GLU A 46 23.54 -1.64 -1.67
N LEU A 47 22.98 -0.47 -1.35
CA LEU A 47 23.61 0.50 -0.47
C LEU A 47 23.93 -0.10 0.90
N ALA A 48 23.01 -0.88 1.48
CA ALA A 48 23.24 -1.53 2.77
C ALA A 48 24.44 -2.49 2.77
N LYS A 49 24.72 -3.16 1.64
CA LYS A 49 25.89 -4.04 1.49
C LYS A 49 27.19 -3.26 1.40
N ILE A 50 27.18 -2.08 0.78
CA ILE A 50 28.36 -1.21 0.65
C ILE A 50 28.75 -0.62 2.01
N LEU A 51 27.75 -0.32 2.85
CA LEU A 51 27.96 0.30 4.16
C LEU A 51 28.30 -0.69 5.29
N SER A 52 28.35 -1.99 5.00
CA SER A 52 28.71 -3.06 5.96
C SER A 52 30.20 -3.37 5.92
#